data_AF-A0A853ELC2-F1
#
_entry.id   AF-A0A853ELC2-F1
#
_cell.length_a   1.000
_cell.length_b   1.000
_cell.length_c   1.000
_cell.angle_alpha   90.00
_cell.angle_beta   90.00
_cell.angle_gamma   90.00
#
_symmetry.space_group_name_H-M   'P 1'
#
loop_
_entity.id
_entity.type
_entity.pdbx_description
1 polymer ?
#
loop_
_entity_poly.entity_id
_entity_poly.type
_entity_poly.pdbx_seq_one_letter_code
_entity_poly.pdbx_strand_id
1 'polypeptide(L)'
;MRAAEIAELTGTTVRTVRYYHSLGLLPVPPQRGGWRDYGLGHVARLSRIRWLVQAGVPLESIGRILNGEAPAGGTDRAGGGPHGERASSGGGGNRARGTDDRTDAGAGGRTDDCADDHDGEAAGRVAADLAGALEAVERSLAEATRQREMLICLLERAREGLTVSPMTPRMAAFFDRLEAAAPDERTRAAVRRERDVVELACYRGQMPPEAEALFLAPQPQEEAGILEAYGQDASAMSDEQIEERVRANIRRLESMLGPLRARALARSVDREAVRAFFRLASRVEPFDARMGAAMERGLLAAIDRWSAEA
;
A
#
# COMPACT_ATOMS: atom_id res chain seq x y z
N MET A 1 -2.52 14.29 -5.93
CA MET A 1 -2.06 14.04 -4.54
C MET A 1 -1.01 15.05 -4.10
N ARG A 2 -0.90 15.37 -2.81
CA ARG A 2 0.13 16.23 -2.19
C ARG A 2 1.38 15.44 -1.81
N ALA A 3 2.45 16.16 -1.50
CA ALA A 3 3.73 15.55 -1.12
C ALA A 3 3.67 14.66 0.13
N ALA A 4 2.80 14.99 1.10
CA ALA A 4 2.57 14.17 2.29
C ALA A 4 1.87 12.85 1.94
N GLU A 5 0.80 12.93 1.15
CA GLU A 5 -0.01 11.80 0.70
C GLU A 5 0.85 10.80 -0.10
N ILE A 6 1.61 11.27 -1.10
CA ILE A 6 2.49 10.36 -1.85
C ILE A 6 3.63 9.76 -1.00
N ALA A 7 4.13 10.50 0.00
CA ALA A 7 5.19 10.00 0.88
C ALA A 7 4.68 8.83 1.74
N GLU A 8 3.52 9.02 2.36
CA GLU A 8 2.84 7.99 3.13
C GLU A 8 2.54 6.76 2.27
N LEU A 9 1.98 6.98 1.07
CA LEU A 9 1.61 5.90 0.16
C LEU A 9 2.78 5.06 -0.33
N THR A 10 3.93 5.68 -0.55
CA THR A 10 5.11 4.96 -1.04
C THR A 10 6.01 4.48 0.10
N GLY A 11 5.59 4.63 1.36
CA GLY A 11 6.37 4.23 2.53
C GLY A 11 7.70 4.96 2.61
N THR A 12 7.68 6.27 2.31
CA THR A 12 8.83 7.18 2.34
C THR A 12 8.49 8.44 3.14
N THR A 13 9.38 9.42 3.16
CA THR A 13 9.14 10.70 3.86
C THR A 13 9.01 11.85 2.86
N VAL A 14 8.30 12.92 3.24
CA VAL A 14 8.24 14.16 2.44
C VAL A 14 9.65 14.70 2.17
N ARG A 15 10.56 14.56 3.14
CA ARG A 15 11.97 14.90 2.98
C ARG A 15 12.61 14.09 1.86
N THR A 16 12.37 12.78 1.82
CA THR A 16 12.88 11.88 0.77
C THR A 16 12.28 12.20 -0.59
N VAL A 17 10.98 12.53 -0.68
CA VAL A 17 10.34 12.98 -1.93
C VAL A 17 11.03 14.24 -2.46
N ARG A 18 11.25 15.24 -1.59
CA ARG A 18 12.00 16.46 -1.96
C ARG A 18 13.44 16.15 -2.38
N TYR A 19 14.09 15.22 -1.70
CA TYR A 19 15.43 14.78 -2.03
C TYR A 19 15.49 14.12 -3.42
N TYR A 20 14.56 13.23 -3.75
CA TYR A 20 14.50 12.62 -5.09
C TYR A 20 14.16 13.63 -6.20
N HIS A 21 13.40 14.70 -5.91
CA HIS A 21 13.29 15.81 -6.85
C HIS A 21 14.62 16.54 -7.04
N SER A 22 15.35 16.84 -5.97
CA SER A 22 16.65 17.54 -6.07
C SER A 22 17.69 16.73 -6.85
N LEU A 23 17.59 15.39 -6.81
CA LEU A 23 18.43 14.50 -7.59
C LEU A 23 17.91 14.25 -9.03
N GLY A 24 16.77 14.82 -9.42
CA GLY A 24 16.14 14.58 -10.72
C GLY A 24 15.58 13.15 -10.89
N LEU A 25 15.59 12.33 -9.84
CA LEU A 25 15.06 10.96 -9.86
C LEU A 25 13.52 10.94 -9.93
N LEU A 26 12.86 11.98 -9.45
CA LEU A 26 11.41 12.16 -9.53
C LEU A 26 11.09 13.47 -10.24
N PRO A 27 10.36 13.47 -11.38
CA PRO A 27 9.98 14.71 -12.06
C PRO A 27 9.11 15.57 -11.14
N VAL A 28 9.28 16.90 -11.22
CA VAL A 28 8.47 17.84 -10.43
C VAL A 28 7.09 17.95 -11.08
N PRO A 29 6.00 17.62 -10.36
CA PRO A 29 4.66 17.72 -10.92
C PRO A 29 4.21 19.17 -11.13
N PRO A 30 3.17 19.40 -11.97
CA PRO A 30 2.55 20.71 -12.11
C PRO A 30 1.99 21.21 -10.77
N GLN A 31 1.87 22.54 -10.65
CA GLN A 31 1.19 23.16 -9.51
C GLN A 31 -0.29 23.37 -9.82
N ARG A 32 -1.17 22.96 -8.90
CA ARG A 32 -2.60 23.29 -8.93
C ARG A 32 -2.99 23.92 -7.59
N GLY A 33 -3.58 25.12 -7.66
CA GLY A 33 -4.00 25.86 -6.46
C GLY A 33 -2.86 26.21 -5.48
N GLY A 34 -1.63 26.39 -5.98
CA GLY A 34 -0.45 26.73 -5.16
C GLY A 34 0.35 25.53 -4.64
N TRP A 35 -0.11 24.30 -4.88
CA TRP A 35 0.53 23.08 -4.38
C TRP A 35 0.97 22.16 -5.53
N ARG A 36 2.01 21.36 -5.30
CA ARG A 36 2.47 20.32 -6.23
C ARG A 36 1.46 19.17 -6.29
N ASP A 37 0.99 18.83 -7.49
CA ASP A 37 -0.02 17.80 -7.71
C ASP A 37 0.56 16.51 -8.31
N TYR A 38 0.89 15.56 -7.44
CA TYR A 38 1.44 14.26 -7.79
C TYR A 38 0.35 13.31 -8.29
N GLY A 39 0.52 12.76 -9.49
CA GLY A 39 -0.27 11.63 -10.01
C GLY A 39 0.44 10.27 -9.89
N LEU A 40 -0.22 9.19 -10.32
CA LEU A 40 0.28 7.80 -10.22
C LEU A 40 1.63 7.54 -10.90
N GLY A 41 1.96 8.27 -11.96
CA GLY A 41 3.30 8.19 -12.57
C GLY A 41 4.42 8.50 -11.57
N HIS A 42 4.16 9.39 -10.61
CA HIS A 42 5.09 9.70 -9.53
C HIS A 42 5.11 8.58 -8.48
N VAL A 43 3.95 7.99 -8.15
CA VAL A 43 3.84 6.86 -7.21
C VAL A 43 4.61 5.65 -7.73
N ALA A 44 4.42 5.29 -9.00
CA ALA A 44 5.11 4.18 -9.64
C ALA A 44 6.62 4.42 -9.68
N ARG A 45 7.04 5.65 -10.02
CA ARG A 45 8.46 6.02 -10.05
C ARG A 45 9.11 6.00 -8.67
N LEU A 46 8.44 6.53 -7.64
CA LEU A 46 8.89 6.46 -6.25
C LEU A 46 8.96 5.02 -5.72
N SER A 47 7.96 4.20 -6.01
CA SER A 47 7.94 2.79 -5.61
C SER A 47 9.09 2.03 -6.25
N ARG A 48 9.40 2.32 -7.53
CA ARG A 48 10.56 1.76 -8.23
C ARG A 48 11.88 2.24 -7.65
N ILE A 49 12.03 3.53 -7.33
CA ILE A 49 13.22 4.06 -6.64
C ILE A 49 13.42 3.31 -5.32
N ARG A 50 12.37 3.20 -4.51
CA ARG A 50 12.43 2.55 -3.20
C ARG A 50 12.83 1.08 -3.31
N TRP A 51 12.25 0.35 -4.25
CA TRP A 51 12.61 -1.05 -4.51
C TRP A 51 14.09 -1.19 -4.90
N LEU A 52 14.59 -0.34 -5.81
CA LEU A 52 16.01 -0.35 -6.21
C LEU A 52 16.94 0.00 -5.04
N VAL A 53 16.57 0.98 -4.21
CA VAL A 53 17.33 1.33 -3.00
C VAL A 53 17.36 0.15 -2.03
N GLN A 54 16.23 -0.52 -1.80
CA GLN A 54 16.13 -1.71 -0.94
C GLN A 54 16.94 -2.90 -1.48
N ALA A 55 17.06 -3.02 -2.80
CA ALA A 55 17.90 -4.01 -3.46
C ALA A 55 19.41 -3.65 -3.43
N GLY A 56 19.80 -2.57 -2.76
CA GLY A 56 21.19 -2.14 -2.63
C GLY A 56 21.75 -1.38 -3.83
N VAL A 57 20.91 -0.95 -4.77
CA VAL A 57 21.34 -0.19 -5.95
C VAL A 57 21.69 1.24 -5.51
N PRO A 58 22.90 1.75 -5.79
CA PRO A 58 23.28 3.14 -5.47
C PRO A 58 22.38 4.15 -6.20
N LEU A 59 21.99 5.24 -5.52
CA LEU A 59 21.07 6.26 -6.08
C LEU A 59 21.54 6.85 -7.42
N GLU A 60 22.85 7.00 -7.62
CA GLU A 60 23.45 7.44 -8.89
C GLU A 60 23.19 6.46 -10.05
N SER A 61 23.13 5.16 -9.75
CA SER A 61 22.81 4.12 -10.74
C SER A 61 21.30 4.03 -11.00
N ILE A 62 20.48 4.36 -10.00
CA ILE A 62 19.02 4.39 -10.13
C ILE A 62 18.58 5.40 -11.19
N GLY A 63 19.21 6.57 -11.27
CA GLY A 63 18.90 7.58 -12.30
C GLY A 63 19.03 7.02 -13.72
N ARG A 64 20.13 6.33 -14.01
CA ARG A 64 20.40 5.69 -15.32
C ARG A 64 19.35 4.63 -15.65
N ILE A 65 19.04 3.75 -14.68
CA ILE A 65 18.03 2.70 -14.81
C ILE A 65 16.62 3.27 -15.09
N LEU A 66 16.26 4.38 -14.46
CA LEU A 66 14.95 5.02 -14.60
C LEU A 66 14.79 5.80 -15.90
N ASN A 67 15.89 6.23 -16.51
CA ASN A 67 15.90 7.00 -17.76
C ASN A 67 16.11 6.10 -18.98
N GLY A 68 16.23 4.79 -18.80
CA GLY A 68 16.39 3.82 -19.89
C GLY A 68 17.80 3.77 -20.47
N GLU A 69 18.80 4.35 -19.79
CA GLU A 69 20.20 4.14 -20.13
C GLU A 69 20.60 2.75 -19.63
N ALA A 70 20.72 1.80 -20.56
CA ALA A 70 21.28 0.49 -20.26
C ALA A 70 22.62 0.67 -19.52
N PRO A 71 22.91 -0.12 -18.47
CA PRO A 71 24.26 -0.13 -17.92
C PRO A 71 25.20 -0.51 -19.07
N ALA A 72 26.11 0.41 -19.42
CA ALA A 72 27.19 0.12 -20.36
C ALA A 72 27.81 -1.22 -19.94
N GLY A 73 27.73 -2.19 -20.85
CA GLY A 73 28.10 -3.57 -20.60
C GLY A 73 29.49 -3.64 -19.96
N GLY A 74 29.58 -4.34 -18.85
CA GLY A 74 30.85 -4.73 -18.27
C GLY A 74 31.53 -5.74 -19.18
N THR A 75 32.46 -5.25 -19.98
CA THR A 75 33.63 -5.99 -20.50
C THR A 75 34.76 -4.98 -20.41
N ASP A 76 35.72 -5.13 -19.50
CA ASP A 76 36.82 -6.03 -19.77
C ASP A 76 37.53 -6.51 -18.49
N ARG A 77 37.85 -7.81 -18.46
CA ARG A 77 38.86 -8.38 -17.56
C ARG A 77 40.17 -8.43 -18.35
N ALA A 78 41.24 -7.86 -17.79
CA ALA A 78 42.59 -8.43 -17.67
C ALA A 78 43.70 -7.40 -17.88
N GLY A 79 44.59 -7.30 -16.91
CA GLY A 79 45.88 -6.62 -17.00
C GLY A 79 46.60 -6.73 -15.66
N GLY A 80 47.50 -7.71 -15.54
CA GLY A 80 48.21 -8.08 -14.31
C GLY A 80 49.18 -7.02 -13.74
N GLY A 81 49.59 -7.26 -12.48
CA GLY A 81 50.51 -6.42 -11.68
C GLY A 81 51.98 -6.42 -12.17
N PRO A 82 53.02 -6.27 -11.31
CA PRO A 82 53.08 -6.22 -9.82
C PRO A 82 54.06 -5.14 -9.25
N HIS A 83 54.40 -5.27 -7.95
CA HIS A 83 55.41 -4.56 -7.10
C HIS A 83 54.85 -3.50 -6.13
N GLY A 84 55.22 -3.44 -4.85
CA GLY A 84 56.16 -4.22 -4.04
C GLY A 84 56.03 -3.84 -2.54
N GLU A 85 56.51 -4.76 -1.68
CA GLU A 85 57.26 -4.54 -0.41
C GLU A 85 57.01 -3.23 0.39
N ARG A 86 56.70 -3.19 1.69
CA ARG A 86 57.26 -3.76 2.96
C ARG A 86 56.56 -2.96 4.09
N ALA A 87 56.61 -3.19 5.39
CA ALA A 87 56.96 -4.27 6.30
C ALA A 87 56.54 -3.78 7.71
N SER A 88 56.24 -4.74 8.59
CA SER A 88 56.38 -4.67 10.07
C SER A 88 55.45 -3.69 10.83
N SER A 89 55.05 -3.90 12.09
CA SER A 89 55.62 -4.68 13.18
C SER A 89 54.60 -4.81 14.34
N GLY A 90 54.82 -5.81 15.20
CA GLY A 90 54.38 -5.84 16.61
C GLY A 90 53.04 -6.57 16.84
N GLY A 91 52.94 -7.66 17.61
CA GLY A 91 53.87 -8.30 18.55
C GLY A 91 53.16 -8.53 19.90
N GLY A 92 53.13 -9.80 20.36
CA GLY A 92 52.77 -10.22 21.72
C GLY A 92 51.30 -10.63 21.90
N GLY A 93 50.88 -11.86 22.24
CA GLY A 93 51.57 -12.99 22.85
C GLY A 93 51.28 -13.05 24.35
N ASN A 94 50.32 -13.87 24.79
CA ASN A 94 50.54 -14.74 25.95
C ASN A 94 49.56 -15.92 26.05
N ARG A 95 50.11 -17.11 26.34
CA ARG A 95 49.45 -18.34 26.80
C ARG A 95 49.99 -18.67 28.20
N ALA A 96 49.13 -19.13 29.10
CA ALA A 96 49.37 -20.15 30.15
C ALA A 96 48.06 -20.22 30.98
N ARG A 97 47.29 -21.31 31.07
CA ARG A 97 47.52 -22.69 31.54
C ARG A 97 48.02 -22.77 32.98
N GLY A 98 47.15 -23.28 33.85
CA GLY A 98 47.45 -23.73 35.22
C GLY A 98 46.21 -24.36 35.85
N THR A 99 46.23 -25.69 35.96
CA THR A 99 45.42 -26.54 36.87
C THR A 99 45.97 -26.33 38.31
N ASP A 100 45.40 -26.71 39.46
CA ASP A 100 44.44 -27.69 39.95
C ASP A 100 43.92 -27.19 41.34
N ASP A 101 42.87 -27.83 41.85
CA ASP A 101 42.83 -28.48 43.19
C ASP A 101 41.63 -28.15 44.12
N ARG A 102 41.02 -29.26 44.59
CA ARG A 102 40.14 -29.54 45.75
C ARG A 102 38.66 -29.16 45.75
N THR A 103 37.74 -30.13 45.62
CA THR A 103 37.04 -30.91 46.69
C THR A 103 36.39 -30.07 47.78
N ASP A 104 35.05 -30.06 47.84
CA ASP A 104 34.31 -30.67 48.96
C ASP A 104 32.83 -30.92 48.58
N ALA A 105 32.28 -32.01 49.08
CA ALA A 105 30.90 -32.43 48.94
C ALA A 105 30.15 -32.12 50.25
N GLY A 106 28.97 -31.51 50.17
CA GLY A 106 28.18 -31.20 51.36
C GLY A 106 26.71 -30.97 51.03
N ALA A 107 25.89 -31.95 51.44
CA ALA A 107 24.47 -32.09 51.19
C ALA A 107 23.56 -30.93 51.64
N GLY A 108 22.45 -30.76 50.90
CA GLY A 108 21.10 -30.78 51.48
C GLY A 108 20.48 -29.44 51.85
N GLY A 109 19.47 -29.02 51.10
CA GLY A 109 18.53 -27.98 51.52
C GLY A 109 17.49 -27.67 50.44
N ARG A 110 16.26 -28.14 50.64
CA ARG A 110 15.07 -27.80 49.84
C ARG A 110 14.90 -26.29 49.72
N THR A 111 14.56 -25.82 48.52
CA THR A 111 13.44 -24.93 48.17
C THR A 111 13.54 -24.60 46.69
N ASP A 112 12.48 -24.88 45.94
CA ASP A 112 11.90 -24.03 44.88
C ASP A 112 11.29 -24.88 43.76
N ASP A 113 10.06 -25.32 44.02
CA ASP A 113 9.15 -25.89 43.03
C ASP A 113 8.30 -24.77 42.38
N CYS A 114 8.92 -23.61 42.10
CA CYS A 114 8.23 -22.41 41.58
C CYS A 114 8.99 -21.68 40.46
N ALA A 115 10.03 -22.27 39.85
CA ALA A 115 10.85 -21.57 38.86
C ALA A 115 10.51 -21.88 37.38
N ASP A 116 9.79 -22.97 37.08
CA ASP A 116 9.64 -23.43 35.68
C ASP A 116 8.45 -22.84 34.90
N ASP A 117 7.44 -22.28 35.58
CA ASP A 117 6.25 -21.73 34.90
C ASP A 117 6.50 -20.37 34.22
N HIS A 118 7.43 -19.57 34.74
CA HIS A 118 7.73 -18.23 34.18
C HIS A 118 8.55 -18.27 32.89
N ASP A 119 9.44 -19.25 32.72
CA ASP A 119 10.24 -19.43 31.50
C ASP A 119 9.38 -19.99 30.35
N GLY A 120 8.42 -20.86 30.65
CA GLY A 120 7.44 -21.36 29.68
C GLY A 120 6.51 -20.26 29.16
N GLU A 121 6.04 -19.36 30.03
CA GLU A 121 5.25 -18.19 29.63
C GLU A 121 6.05 -17.18 28.80
N ALA A 122 7.33 -16.94 29.15
CA ALA A 122 8.20 -16.04 28.39
C ALA A 122 8.49 -16.58 26.98
N ALA A 123 8.79 -17.88 26.88
CA ALA A 123 8.95 -18.56 25.59
C ALA A 123 7.65 -18.54 24.77
N GLY A 124 6.48 -18.70 25.42
CA GLY A 124 5.17 -18.57 24.77
C GLY A 124 4.89 -17.17 24.22
N ARG A 125 5.26 -16.11 24.96
CA ARG A 125 5.16 -14.72 24.49
C ARG A 125 6.06 -14.45 23.29
N VAL A 126 7.32 -14.89 23.33
CA VAL A 126 8.26 -14.75 22.20
C VAL A 126 7.77 -15.52 20.98
N ALA A 127 7.26 -16.73 21.15
CA ALA A 127 6.69 -17.52 20.05
C ALA A 127 5.48 -16.82 19.41
N ALA A 128 4.59 -16.23 20.22
CA ALA A 128 3.45 -15.45 19.73
C ALA A 128 3.89 -14.20 18.95
N ASP A 129 4.89 -13.46 19.46
CA ASP A 129 5.43 -12.28 18.78
C ASP A 129 6.07 -12.64 17.43
N LEU A 130 6.86 -13.73 17.39
CA LEU A 130 7.49 -14.23 16.17
C LEU A 130 6.46 -14.75 15.15
N ALA A 131 5.41 -15.43 15.61
CA ALA A 131 4.31 -15.85 14.74
C ALA A 131 3.60 -14.64 14.12
N GLY A 132 3.29 -13.62 14.92
CA GLY A 132 2.71 -12.37 14.41
C GLY A 132 3.63 -11.63 13.43
N ALA A 133 4.95 -11.62 13.67
CA ALA A 133 5.92 -11.06 12.75
C ALA A 133 5.99 -11.84 11.43
N LEU A 134 5.95 -13.17 11.48
CA LEU A 134 5.92 -14.03 10.29
C LEU A 134 4.66 -13.76 9.46
N GLU A 135 3.48 -13.76 10.08
CA GLU A 135 2.22 -13.41 9.40
C GLU A 135 2.28 -12.02 8.74
N ALA A 136 2.93 -11.05 9.39
CA ALA A 136 3.14 -9.72 8.82
C ALA A 136 4.05 -9.74 7.58
N VAL A 137 5.12 -10.53 7.60
CA VAL A 137 6.00 -10.72 6.45
C VAL A 137 5.27 -11.44 5.31
N GLU A 138 4.53 -12.51 5.60
CA GLU A 138 3.76 -13.26 4.60
C GLU A 138 2.70 -12.38 3.93
N ARG A 139 1.99 -11.55 4.70
CA ARG A 139 1.05 -10.56 4.16
C ARG A 139 1.73 -9.57 3.24
N SER A 140 2.93 -9.12 3.60
CA SER A 140 3.73 -8.19 2.79
C SER A 140 4.21 -8.85 1.49
N LEU A 141 4.59 -10.13 1.53
CA LEU A 141 4.96 -10.90 0.35
C LEU A 141 3.78 -11.11 -0.59
N ALA A 142 2.60 -11.43 -0.04
CA ALA A 142 1.38 -11.57 -0.83
C ALA A 142 1.00 -10.25 -1.54
N GLU A 143 1.13 -9.11 -0.86
CA GLU A 143 0.94 -7.78 -1.47
C GLU A 143 1.96 -7.52 -2.59
N ALA A 144 3.24 -7.81 -2.34
CA ALA A 144 4.31 -7.61 -3.32
C ALA A 144 4.13 -8.52 -4.57
N THR A 145 3.69 -9.76 -4.39
CA THR A 145 3.40 -10.68 -5.51
C THR A 145 2.25 -10.15 -6.36
N ARG A 146 1.15 -9.69 -5.75
CA ARG A 146 0.04 -9.06 -6.48
C ARG A 146 0.49 -7.80 -7.23
N GLN A 147 1.29 -6.95 -6.59
CA GLN A 147 1.86 -5.75 -7.22
C GLN A 147 2.72 -6.11 -8.44
N ARG A 148 3.55 -7.16 -8.33
CA ARG A 148 4.39 -7.64 -9.44
C ARG A 148 3.53 -8.12 -10.61
N GLU A 149 2.52 -8.95 -10.37
CA GLU A 149 1.63 -9.46 -11.42
C GLU A 149 0.89 -8.32 -12.13
N MET A 150 0.36 -7.36 -11.37
CA MET A 150 -0.27 -6.16 -11.93
C MET A 150 0.71 -5.36 -12.81
N LEU A 151 1.93 -5.11 -12.33
CA LEU A 151 2.97 -4.39 -13.08
C LEU A 151 3.34 -5.10 -14.38
N ILE A 152 3.36 -6.43 -14.41
CA ILE A 152 3.59 -7.21 -15.63
C ILE A 152 2.48 -6.92 -16.65
N CYS A 153 1.21 -7.04 -16.24
CA CYS A 153 0.07 -6.74 -17.10
C CYS A 153 0.09 -5.29 -17.63
N LEU A 154 0.39 -4.33 -16.76
CA LEU A 154 0.49 -2.91 -17.15
C LEU A 154 1.63 -2.65 -18.13
N LEU A 155 2.77 -3.29 -17.93
CA LEU A 155 3.93 -3.16 -18.81
C LEU A 155 3.64 -3.74 -20.19
N GLU A 156 2.94 -4.87 -20.27
CA GLU A 156 2.50 -5.46 -21.53
C GLU A 156 1.55 -4.52 -22.29
N ARG A 157 0.52 -3.99 -21.62
CA ARG A 157 -0.39 -3.00 -22.19
C ARG A 157 0.34 -1.75 -22.70
N ALA A 158 1.31 -1.25 -21.93
CA ALA A 158 2.12 -0.10 -22.32
C ALA A 158 2.94 -0.37 -23.59
N ARG A 159 3.50 -1.58 -23.73
CA ARG A 159 4.24 -2.01 -24.93
C ARG A 159 3.34 -2.11 -26.16
N GLU A 160 2.06 -2.43 -25.96
CA GLU A 160 1.05 -2.50 -27.02
C GLU A 160 0.44 -1.13 -27.37
N GLY A 161 0.85 -0.05 -26.69
CA GLY A 161 0.30 1.30 -26.91
C GLY A 161 -1.11 1.49 -26.36
N LEU A 162 -1.59 0.58 -25.51
CA LEU A 162 -2.90 0.68 -24.86
C LEU A 162 -2.84 1.61 -23.65
N THR A 163 -4.02 2.09 -23.21
CA THR A 163 -4.12 2.85 -21.97
C THR A 163 -3.64 2.01 -20.78
N VAL A 164 -2.73 2.58 -20.00
CA VAL A 164 -2.11 1.95 -18.83
C VAL A 164 -2.90 2.36 -17.61
N SER A 165 -3.94 1.60 -17.27
CA SER A 165 -4.66 1.72 -16.00
C SER A 165 -4.67 0.36 -15.30
N PRO A 166 -4.40 0.31 -13.99
CA PRO A 166 -4.54 -0.92 -13.18
C PRO A 166 -6.00 -1.31 -12.98
N MET A 167 -6.94 -0.43 -13.31
CA MET A 167 -8.36 -0.71 -13.32
C MET A 167 -8.75 -1.57 -14.52
N THR A 168 -9.82 -2.36 -14.35
CA THR A 168 -10.46 -3.02 -15.49
C THR A 168 -11.05 -1.96 -16.44
N PRO A 169 -11.24 -2.28 -17.74
CA PRO A 169 -11.87 -1.35 -18.68
C PRO A 169 -13.22 -0.81 -18.22
N ARG A 170 -13.95 -1.63 -17.47
CA ARG A 170 -15.26 -1.28 -16.90
C ARG A 170 -15.15 -0.20 -15.82
N MET A 171 -14.25 -0.37 -14.86
CA MET A 171 -13.99 0.62 -13.80
C MET A 171 -13.48 1.94 -14.38
N ALA A 172 -12.56 1.88 -15.35
CA ALA A 172 -12.06 3.06 -16.05
C ALA A 172 -13.19 3.83 -16.77
N ALA A 173 -14.02 3.11 -17.54
CA ALA A 173 -15.14 3.72 -18.26
C ALA A 173 -16.20 4.34 -17.33
N PHE A 174 -16.35 3.82 -16.10
CA PHE A 174 -17.22 4.44 -15.09
C PHE A 174 -16.72 5.83 -14.72
N PHE A 175 -15.45 5.97 -14.35
CA PHE A 175 -14.88 7.27 -13.97
C PHE A 175 -14.79 8.23 -15.16
N ASP A 176 -14.46 7.75 -16.35
CA ASP A 176 -14.41 8.60 -17.56
C ASP A 176 -15.78 9.25 -17.83
N ARG A 177 -16.89 8.52 -17.63
CA ARG A 177 -18.25 9.07 -17.77
C ARG A 177 -18.58 10.09 -16.70
N LEU A 178 -18.34 9.78 -15.43
CA LEU A 178 -18.60 10.72 -14.34
C LEU A 178 -17.79 12.02 -14.51
N GLU A 179 -16.55 11.92 -14.96
CA GLU A 179 -15.70 13.08 -15.22
C GLU A 179 -16.24 13.95 -16.37
N ALA A 180 -16.74 13.31 -17.43
CA ALA A 180 -17.33 13.98 -18.58
C ALA A 180 -18.67 14.66 -18.25
N ALA A 181 -19.49 14.02 -17.40
CA ALA A 181 -20.80 14.52 -16.98
C ALA A 181 -20.75 15.53 -15.82
N ALA A 182 -19.60 15.68 -15.16
CA ALA A 182 -19.44 16.59 -14.02
C ALA A 182 -19.85 18.04 -14.39
N PRO A 183 -20.76 18.67 -13.63
CA PRO A 183 -21.33 19.98 -13.95
C PRO A 183 -20.32 21.13 -13.79
N ASP A 184 -19.29 20.94 -12.97
CA ASP A 184 -18.29 21.94 -12.63
C ASP A 184 -16.92 21.30 -12.33
N GLU A 185 -15.86 22.11 -12.26
CA GLU A 185 -14.49 21.60 -12.01
C GLU A 185 -14.29 21.07 -10.58
N ARG A 186 -15.03 21.56 -9.58
CA ARG A 186 -14.94 21.04 -8.21
C ARG A 186 -15.44 19.60 -8.17
N THR A 187 -16.60 19.33 -8.77
CA THR A 187 -17.19 17.99 -8.90
C THR A 187 -16.29 17.09 -9.74
N ARG A 188 -15.78 17.59 -10.88
CA ARG A 188 -14.84 16.84 -11.73
C ARG A 188 -13.56 16.45 -11.00
N ALA A 189 -13.00 17.38 -10.23
CA ALA A 189 -11.83 17.11 -9.41
C ALA A 189 -12.11 16.09 -8.30
N ALA A 190 -13.32 16.04 -7.75
CA ALA A 190 -13.73 15.02 -6.78
C ALA A 190 -13.78 13.62 -7.41
N VAL A 191 -14.36 13.51 -8.60
CA VAL A 191 -14.37 12.24 -9.38
C VAL A 191 -12.95 11.77 -9.69
N ARG A 192 -12.07 12.68 -10.16
CA ARG A 192 -10.64 12.35 -10.42
C ARG A 192 -9.92 11.87 -9.17
N ARG A 193 -10.22 12.47 -8.00
CA ARG A 193 -9.62 12.05 -6.73
C ARG A 193 -10.06 10.64 -6.33
N GLU A 194 -11.35 10.32 -6.43
CA GLU A 194 -11.80 8.96 -6.15
C GLU A 194 -11.21 7.94 -7.14
N ARG A 195 -11.10 8.32 -8.42
CA ARG A 195 -10.40 7.53 -9.43
C ARG A 195 -8.95 7.23 -9.00
N ASP A 196 -8.20 8.23 -8.54
CA ASP A 196 -6.82 8.05 -8.07
C ASP A 196 -6.73 7.04 -6.90
N VAL A 197 -7.69 7.07 -5.96
CA VAL A 197 -7.76 6.12 -4.83
C VAL A 197 -8.03 4.70 -5.32
N VAL A 198 -9.00 4.52 -6.23
CA VAL A 198 -9.33 3.21 -6.79
C VAL A 198 -8.18 2.66 -7.63
N GLU A 199 -7.56 3.49 -8.48
CA GLU A 199 -6.39 3.08 -9.26
C GLU A 199 -5.23 2.68 -8.35
N LEU A 200 -5.02 3.38 -7.23
CA LEU A 200 -4.02 3.01 -6.25
C LEU A 200 -4.36 1.69 -5.53
N ALA A 201 -5.62 1.48 -5.16
CA ALA A 201 -6.06 0.22 -4.57
C ALA A 201 -5.82 -0.95 -5.53
N CYS A 202 -6.12 -0.77 -6.82
CA CYS A 202 -5.80 -1.75 -7.85
C CYS A 202 -4.28 -1.96 -7.97
N TYR A 203 -3.50 -0.88 -8.00
CA TYR A 203 -2.04 -0.95 -8.05
C TYR A 203 -1.44 -1.77 -6.90
N ARG A 204 -1.99 -1.61 -5.69
CA ARG A 204 -1.52 -2.33 -4.48
C ARG A 204 -2.12 -3.73 -4.32
N GLY A 205 -3.01 -4.17 -5.22
CA GLY A 205 -3.78 -5.40 -5.05
C GLY A 205 -4.64 -5.40 -3.77
N GLN A 206 -5.10 -4.21 -3.37
CA GLN A 206 -5.99 -3.96 -2.23
C GLN A 206 -7.44 -3.71 -2.67
N MET A 207 -7.69 -3.64 -3.98
CA MET A 207 -9.04 -3.63 -4.53
C MET A 207 -9.61 -5.06 -4.54
N PRO A 208 -10.72 -5.34 -3.82
CA PRO A 208 -11.38 -6.64 -3.93
C PRO A 208 -11.87 -6.86 -5.37
N PRO A 209 -11.65 -8.03 -5.99
CA PRO A 209 -12.09 -8.27 -7.37
C PRO A 209 -13.63 -8.17 -7.51
N GLU A 210 -14.39 -8.56 -6.47
CA GLU A 210 -15.85 -8.46 -6.42
C GLU A 210 -16.35 -7.02 -6.56
N ALA A 211 -15.53 -6.05 -6.15
CA ALA A 211 -15.92 -4.65 -6.16
C ALA A 211 -16.11 -4.10 -7.57
N GLU A 212 -15.59 -4.77 -8.62
CA GLU A 212 -15.88 -4.44 -10.02
C GLU A 212 -17.40 -4.42 -10.31
N ALA A 213 -18.19 -5.22 -9.57
CA ALA A 213 -19.65 -5.22 -9.67
C ALA A 213 -20.29 -3.88 -9.29
N LEU A 214 -19.61 -3.07 -8.48
CA LEU A 214 -20.07 -1.75 -8.05
C LEU A 214 -19.86 -0.66 -9.12
N PHE A 215 -18.99 -0.90 -10.11
CA PHE A 215 -18.70 0.05 -11.20
C PHE A 215 -19.62 -0.17 -12.42
N LEU A 216 -20.92 -0.37 -12.16
CA LEU A 216 -21.95 -0.39 -13.19
C LEU A 216 -22.15 1.02 -13.77
N ALA A 217 -22.53 1.09 -15.04
CA ALA A 217 -23.01 2.36 -15.61
C ALA A 217 -24.29 2.78 -14.88
N PRO A 218 -24.32 3.91 -14.16
CA PRO A 218 -25.56 4.39 -13.57
C PRO A 218 -26.53 4.77 -14.69
N GLN A 219 -27.84 4.69 -14.42
CA GLN A 219 -28.79 5.26 -15.37
C GLN A 219 -28.62 6.79 -15.41
N PRO A 220 -28.90 7.47 -16.55
CA PRO A 220 -28.71 8.93 -16.65
C PRO A 220 -29.42 9.73 -15.54
N GLN A 221 -30.57 9.25 -15.08
CA GLN A 221 -31.34 9.83 -13.98
C GLN A 221 -30.68 9.66 -12.60
N GLU A 222 -29.85 8.64 -12.41
CA GLU A 222 -29.12 8.39 -11.17
C GLU A 222 -27.76 9.12 -11.16
N GLU A 223 -27.17 9.33 -12.34
CA GLU A 223 -25.87 9.98 -12.54
C GLU A 223 -25.86 11.40 -11.96
N ALA A 224 -26.91 12.19 -12.17
CA ALA A 224 -27.03 13.53 -11.59
C ALA A 224 -26.96 13.50 -10.05
N GLY A 225 -27.65 12.56 -9.42
CA GLY A 225 -27.62 12.39 -7.95
C GLY A 225 -26.34 11.73 -7.41
N ILE A 226 -25.51 11.13 -8.28
CA ILE A 226 -24.14 10.71 -7.94
C ILE A 226 -23.23 11.94 -7.99
N LEU A 227 -23.29 12.73 -9.06
CA LEU A 227 -22.45 13.91 -9.24
C LEU A 227 -22.75 15.02 -8.23
N GLU A 228 -24.01 15.21 -7.85
CA GLU A 228 -24.38 16.12 -6.77
C GLU A 228 -23.72 15.73 -5.44
N ALA A 229 -23.57 14.42 -5.18
CA ALA A 229 -22.84 13.91 -4.02
C ALA A 229 -21.37 14.31 -4.02
N TYR A 230 -20.72 14.17 -5.19
CA TYR A 230 -19.32 14.55 -5.38
C TYR A 230 -19.08 16.05 -5.22
N GLY A 231 -20.09 16.88 -5.52
CA GLY A 231 -20.04 18.33 -5.35
C GLY A 231 -20.18 18.79 -3.90
N GLN A 232 -20.79 17.98 -3.03
CA GLN A 232 -21.02 18.31 -1.62
C GLN A 232 -19.73 18.29 -0.80
N ASP A 233 -19.63 19.21 0.16
CA ASP A 233 -18.51 19.28 1.09
C ASP A 233 -18.74 18.36 2.28
N ALA A 234 -18.14 17.17 2.27
CA ALA A 234 -18.26 16.22 3.37
C ALA A 234 -17.81 16.80 4.71
N SER A 235 -16.83 17.71 4.72
CA SER A 235 -16.29 18.30 5.95
C SER A 235 -17.27 19.21 6.69
N ALA A 236 -18.26 19.75 5.97
CA ALA A 236 -19.30 20.61 6.54
C ALA A 236 -20.52 19.83 7.05
N MET A 237 -20.54 18.50 6.90
CA MET A 237 -21.68 17.67 7.26
C MET A 237 -21.69 17.29 8.74
N SER A 238 -22.87 17.30 9.36
CA SER A 238 -23.09 16.69 10.67
C SER A 238 -23.01 15.16 10.59
N ASP A 239 -22.79 14.49 11.72
CA ASP A 239 -22.77 13.01 11.76
C ASP A 239 -24.09 12.41 11.26
N GLU A 240 -25.24 13.03 11.57
CA GLU A 240 -26.56 12.59 11.06
C GLU A 240 -26.65 12.71 9.53
N GLN A 241 -26.14 13.80 8.96
CA GLN A 241 -26.12 13.99 7.51
C GLN A 241 -25.20 12.97 6.83
N ILE A 242 -24.07 12.64 7.45
CA ILE A 242 -23.17 11.57 6.98
C ILE A 242 -23.89 10.22 6.99
N GLU A 243 -24.57 9.88 8.08
CA GLU A 243 -25.28 8.59 8.20
C GLU A 243 -26.48 8.49 7.24
N GLU A 244 -27.23 9.57 6.99
CA GLU A 244 -28.27 9.58 5.94
C GLU A 244 -27.65 9.41 4.55
N ARG A 245 -26.51 10.06 4.28
CA ARG A 245 -25.78 9.91 3.01
C ARG A 245 -25.31 8.47 2.80
N VAL A 246 -24.75 7.83 3.82
CA VAL A 246 -24.35 6.43 3.78
C VAL A 246 -25.56 5.54 3.51
N ARG A 247 -26.67 5.72 4.23
CA ARG A 247 -27.91 4.97 3.99
C ARG A 247 -28.42 5.14 2.55
N ALA A 248 -28.39 6.36 2.01
CA ALA A 248 -28.79 6.61 0.63
C ALA A 248 -27.87 5.92 -0.38
N ASN A 249 -26.55 5.95 -0.16
CA ASN A 249 -25.58 5.26 -1.02
C ASN A 249 -25.76 3.73 -0.96
N ILE A 250 -25.93 3.14 0.23
CA ILE A 250 -26.17 1.70 0.39
C ILE A 250 -27.47 1.27 -0.31
N ARG A 251 -28.57 2.01 -0.13
CA ARG A 251 -29.84 1.73 -0.84
C ARG A 251 -29.67 1.74 -2.37
N ARG A 252 -28.88 2.70 -2.89
CA ARG A 252 -28.57 2.77 -4.32
C ARG A 252 -27.76 1.55 -4.77
N LEU A 253 -26.74 1.13 -4.01
CA LEU A 253 -25.97 -0.07 -4.30
C LEU A 253 -26.85 -1.34 -4.30
N GLU A 254 -27.75 -1.48 -3.31
CA GLU A 254 -28.69 -2.59 -3.22
C GLU A 254 -29.62 -2.66 -4.43
N SER A 255 -30.19 -1.51 -4.83
CA SER A 255 -31.04 -1.39 -6.02
C SER A 255 -30.29 -1.80 -7.30
N MET A 256 -29.05 -1.35 -7.43
CA MET A 256 -28.21 -1.58 -8.61
C MET A 256 -27.73 -3.03 -8.73
N LEU A 257 -27.36 -3.66 -7.61
CA LEU A 257 -26.93 -5.06 -7.59
C LEU A 257 -28.12 -6.01 -7.75
N GLY A 258 -29.25 -5.69 -7.12
CA GLY A 258 -30.36 -6.62 -6.94
C GLY A 258 -30.02 -7.76 -5.96
N PRO A 259 -31.02 -8.53 -5.51
CA PRO A 259 -30.87 -9.46 -4.39
C PRO A 259 -29.91 -10.62 -4.70
N LEU A 260 -29.92 -11.12 -5.94
CA LEU A 260 -29.05 -12.26 -6.32
C LEU A 260 -27.57 -11.87 -6.33
N ARG A 261 -27.22 -10.71 -6.89
CA ARG A 261 -25.81 -10.27 -6.94
C ARG A 261 -25.32 -9.79 -5.58
N ALA A 262 -26.17 -9.14 -4.80
CA ALA A 262 -25.85 -8.75 -3.43
C ALA A 262 -25.46 -9.96 -2.57
N ARG A 263 -26.24 -11.05 -2.66
CA ARG A 263 -25.92 -12.33 -1.98
C ARG A 263 -24.65 -12.98 -2.51
N ALA A 264 -24.45 -13.01 -3.82
CA ALA A 264 -23.24 -13.57 -4.41
C ALA A 264 -21.98 -12.81 -3.93
N LEU A 265 -22.03 -11.47 -3.97
CA LEU A 265 -20.96 -10.60 -3.50
C LEU A 265 -20.69 -10.79 -2.00
N ALA A 266 -21.73 -10.90 -1.17
CA ALA A 266 -21.57 -11.12 0.26
C ALA A 266 -20.89 -12.46 0.62
N ARG A 267 -21.03 -13.49 -0.24
CA ARG A 267 -20.40 -14.80 -0.03
C ARG A 267 -18.93 -14.84 -0.47
N SER A 268 -18.54 -14.02 -1.43
CA SER A 268 -17.18 -14.05 -2.00
C SER A 268 -16.27 -12.94 -1.48
N VAL A 269 -16.82 -11.82 -1.03
CA VAL A 269 -16.01 -10.66 -0.64
C VAL A 269 -15.23 -10.92 0.65
N ASP A 270 -13.92 -10.68 0.59
CA ASP A 270 -13.07 -10.65 1.78
C ASP A 270 -13.31 -9.35 2.56
N ARG A 271 -13.86 -9.48 3.77
CA ARG A 271 -14.12 -8.34 4.67
C ARG A 271 -12.83 -7.60 5.04
N GLU A 272 -11.70 -8.29 5.18
CA GLU A 272 -10.45 -7.64 5.51
C GLU A 272 -9.90 -6.85 4.33
N ALA A 273 -10.12 -7.31 3.09
CA ALA A 273 -9.82 -6.54 1.89
C ALA A 273 -10.67 -5.26 1.80
N VAL A 274 -11.96 -5.32 2.16
CA VAL A 274 -12.82 -4.12 2.25
C VAL A 274 -12.27 -3.12 3.27
N ARG A 275 -11.91 -3.58 4.49
CA ARG A 275 -11.30 -2.72 5.50
C ARG A 275 -9.96 -2.15 5.03
N ALA A 276 -9.14 -2.95 4.37
CA ALA A 276 -7.87 -2.51 3.82
C ALA A 276 -8.04 -1.39 2.78
N PHE A 277 -9.05 -1.50 1.91
CA PHE A 277 -9.41 -0.44 0.97
C PHE A 277 -9.79 0.85 1.69
N PHE A 278 -10.70 0.83 2.67
CA PHE A 278 -11.10 2.05 3.38
C PHE A 278 -9.97 2.66 4.21
N ARG A 279 -9.09 1.84 4.80
CA ARG A 279 -7.85 2.32 5.45
C ARG A 279 -6.87 2.97 4.46
N LEU A 280 -6.80 2.48 3.22
CA LEU A 280 -6.02 3.14 2.18
C LEU A 280 -6.66 4.48 1.81
N ALA A 281 -7.96 4.48 1.51
CA ALA A 281 -8.70 5.68 1.13
C ALA A 281 -8.56 6.80 2.16
N SER A 282 -8.65 6.47 3.47
CA SER A 282 -8.50 7.44 4.56
C SER A 282 -7.09 8.02 4.71
N ARG A 283 -6.07 7.41 4.11
CA ARG A 283 -4.67 7.87 4.14
C ARG A 283 -4.29 8.69 2.91
N VAL A 284 -4.78 8.27 1.74
CA VAL A 284 -4.55 8.99 0.47
C VAL A 284 -5.16 10.37 0.51
N GLU A 285 -6.29 10.48 1.18
CA GLU A 285 -7.14 11.65 1.14
C GLU A 285 -7.40 12.11 2.58
N PRO A 286 -7.43 13.42 2.85
CA PRO A 286 -8.37 13.93 3.83
C PRO A 286 -9.77 13.85 3.21
N PHE A 287 -10.20 12.66 2.79
CA PHE A 287 -11.61 12.31 2.79
C PHE A 287 -12.06 12.66 4.19
N ASP A 288 -13.28 13.17 4.40
CA ASP A 288 -13.71 13.28 5.80
C ASP A 288 -13.60 11.86 6.37
N ALA A 289 -12.63 11.65 7.28
CA ALA A 289 -12.34 10.33 7.81
C ALA A 289 -13.60 9.77 8.47
N ARG A 290 -14.50 10.66 8.91
CA ARG A 290 -15.84 10.33 9.37
C ARG A 290 -16.69 9.72 8.25
N MET A 291 -16.73 10.32 7.05
CA MET A 291 -17.44 9.78 5.90
C MET A 291 -16.86 8.43 5.45
N GLY A 292 -15.53 8.31 5.38
CA GLY A 292 -14.86 7.06 5.01
C GLY A 292 -15.18 5.93 5.99
N ALA A 293 -15.04 6.20 7.28
CA ALA A 293 -15.37 5.25 8.33
C ALA A 293 -16.87 4.92 8.38
N ALA A 294 -17.75 5.89 8.13
CA ALA A 294 -19.19 5.66 8.08
C ALA A 294 -19.58 4.79 6.87
N MET A 295 -18.97 5.03 5.71
CA MET A 295 -19.19 4.22 4.51
C MET A 295 -18.65 2.79 4.70
N GLU A 296 -17.48 2.62 5.33
CA GLU A 296 -16.94 1.30 5.71
C GLU A 296 -17.93 0.54 6.60
N ARG A 297 -18.40 1.15 7.68
CA ARG A 297 -19.39 0.55 8.59
C ARG A 297 -20.68 0.20 7.87
N GLY A 298 -21.21 1.13 7.07
CA GLY A 298 -22.45 0.94 6.33
C GLY A 298 -22.37 -0.20 5.31
N LEU A 299 -21.27 -0.31 4.58
CA LEU A 299 -21.05 -1.36 3.60
C LEU A 299 -20.86 -2.73 4.24
N LEU A 300 -20.04 -2.82 5.31
CA LEU A 300 -19.86 -4.07 6.04
C LEU A 300 -21.19 -4.56 6.67
N ALA A 301 -21.96 -3.64 7.26
CA ALA A 301 -23.29 -3.97 7.78
C ALA A 301 -24.26 -4.43 6.67
N ALA A 302 -24.17 -3.86 5.46
CA ALA A 302 -24.97 -4.31 4.32
C ALA A 302 -24.58 -5.71 3.86
N ILE A 303 -23.27 -5.98 3.73
CA ILE A 303 -22.74 -7.30 3.41
C ILE A 303 -23.22 -8.35 4.41
N ASP A 304 -23.20 -8.04 5.71
CA ASP A 304 -23.67 -8.94 6.76
C ASP A 304 -25.18 -9.24 6.62
N ARG A 305 -26.01 -8.22 6.33
CA ARG A 305 -27.45 -8.43 6.04
C ARG A 305 -27.66 -9.32 4.83
N TRP A 306 -26.97 -9.04 3.72
CA TRP A 306 -27.10 -9.86 2.50
C TRP A 306 -26.66 -11.30 2.71
N SER A 307 -25.75 -11.56 3.66
CA SER A 307 -25.33 -12.91 4.04
C SER A 307 -26.35 -13.65 4.92
N ALA A 308 -27.10 -12.92 5.76
CA ALA A 308 -28.08 -13.49 6.70
C ALA A 308 -29.42 -13.84 6.03
N GLU A 309 -29.76 -13.19 4.92
CA GLU A 309 -30.97 -13.46 4.12
C GLU A 309 -30.81 -14.61 3.10
N ALA A 310 -29.69 -15.34 3.15
CA ALA A 310 -29.24 -16.29 2.15
C ALA A 310 -29.32 -17.75 2.64
#